data_AF-A0AB34FJ06-F1
#
_entry.id   AF-A0AB34FJ06-F1
#
_cell.length_a   1.000
_cell.length_b   1.000
_cell.length_c   1.000
_cell.angle_alpha   90.00
_cell.angle_beta   90.00
_cell.angle_gamma   90.00
#
_symmetry.space_group_name_H-M   'P 1'
#
loop_
_entity.id
_entity.type
_entity.pdbx_description
1 polymer ?
#
loop_
_entity_poly.entity_id
_entity_poly.type
_entity_poly.pdbx_seq_one_letter_code
_entity_poly.pdbx_strand_id
1 'polypeptide(L)'
;MVTTTVPSAEVTPSPPMEEMAALKTPSQDDAAVELPPHRSHDPAKNLKRTDPFQFGSRYLSKEDDVFEFNAWDHVETDDAYKEYTERQLEMQRQAPVSDFDKNRFNSNPAKWWNLFYKNNASNFFKDRKWLQQEFPILAEVTKEDAGPVTVLEIGAGAGNTAFPVLANNKNPHFKIHACDFSKTAVDVMRNNEAYDTAHIQADVWDVSGPDLPPNLEEGSVDVAVMVFIFSALSPSEWAQAVRNVHRVLKPGGLVCFRDYGRGDLAQVRFRKGRYLEENFYIRGDGTRVYFFDRDELSKIWSGESSSDEDAPRFDIENLGVDRRLLVNRAEKIKMYRCWLQGRFRKK
;
A
#
# COMPACT_ATOMS: atom_id res chain seq x y z
N MET A 1 -32.85 -30.19 -43.24
CA MET A 1 -33.90 -29.40 -42.55
C MET A 1 -34.33 -30.16 -41.30
N VAL A 2 -33.71 -29.83 -40.16
CA VAL A 2 -34.26 -30.10 -38.82
C VAL A 2 -33.69 -28.97 -37.94
N THR A 3 -34.56 -28.04 -37.56
CA THR A 3 -34.29 -26.92 -36.66
C THR A 3 -34.66 -27.34 -35.24
N THR A 4 -33.68 -27.41 -34.35
CA THR A 4 -33.88 -27.56 -32.90
C THR A 4 -33.68 -26.20 -32.23
N THR A 5 -34.77 -25.62 -31.76
CA THR A 5 -34.83 -24.40 -30.96
C THR A 5 -34.56 -24.70 -29.49
N VAL A 6 -33.56 -24.03 -28.91
CA VAL A 6 -33.26 -24.01 -27.46
C VAL A 6 -34.00 -22.81 -26.84
N PRO A 7 -34.62 -22.92 -25.64
CA PRO A 7 -35.35 -21.80 -25.06
C PRO A 7 -34.39 -20.74 -24.49
N SER A 8 -34.67 -19.48 -24.79
CA SER A 8 -34.00 -18.31 -24.23
C SER A 8 -34.29 -18.18 -22.74
N ALA A 9 -33.25 -18.15 -21.91
CA ALA A 9 -33.36 -17.79 -20.51
C ALA A 9 -33.54 -16.26 -20.38
N GLU A 10 -34.62 -15.85 -19.73
CA GLU A 10 -34.88 -14.46 -19.36
C GLU A 10 -33.79 -13.96 -18.41
N VAL A 11 -33.11 -12.88 -18.82
CA VAL A 11 -32.18 -12.14 -17.98
C VAL A 11 -33.00 -11.20 -17.10
N THR A 12 -33.07 -11.50 -15.81
CA THR A 12 -33.61 -10.59 -14.81
C THR A 12 -32.58 -9.48 -14.52
N PRO A 13 -32.97 -8.19 -14.52
CA PRO A 13 -32.05 -7.10 -14.18
C PRO A 13 -31.72 -7.11 -12.68
N SER A 14 -30.43 -6.93 -12.36
CA SER A 14 -29.93 -6.79 -10.98
C SER A 14 -30.39 -5.48 -10.34
N PRO A 15 -30.57 -5.41 -9.00
CA PRO A 15 -31.09 -4.21 -8.35
C PRO A 15 -30.03 -3.09 -8.26
N PRO A 16 -30.44 -1.80 -8.13
CA PRO A 16 -29.54 -0.65 -8.13
C PRO A 16 -28.83 -0.46 -6.78
N MET A 17 -27.68 0.23 -6.83
CA MET A 17 -26.87 0.68 -5.69
C MET A 17 -27.59 1.78 -4.87
N GLU A 18 -28.63 1.45 -4.10
CA GLU A 18 -29.34 2.44 -3.25
C GLU A 18 -29.35 2.15 -1.74
N GLU A 19 -28.79 1.04 -1.25
CA GLU A 19 -28.80 0.70 0.17
C GLU A 19 -27.55 1.18 0.94
N MET A 20 -27.21 2.47 0.85
CA MET A 20 -26.26 3.11 1.79
C MET A 20 -26.81 4.38 2.46
N ALA A 21 -28.14 4.54 2.50
CA ALA A 21 -28.76 5.65 3.21
C ALA A 21 -29.34 5.22 4.57
N ALA A 22 -28.86 5.89 5.62
CA ALA A 22 -29.44 6.03 6.96
C ALA A 22 -29.14 4.95 8.02
N LEU A 23 -28.05 5.15 8.76
CA LEU A 23 -27.97 4.80 10.17
C LEU A 23 -27.90 6.10 10.99
N LYS A 24 -28.92 6.34 11.83
CA LYS A 24 -28.97 7.44 12.83
C LYS A 24 -28.66 6.87 14.21
N THR A 25 -27.87 7.58 15.00
CA THR A 25 -27.44 7.17 16.34
C THR A 25 -28.05 8.09 17.43
N PRO A 26 -28.41 7.59 18.64
CA PRO A 26 -29.04 8.40 19.69
C PRO A 26 -28.00 9.10 20.60
N SER A 27 -28.43 10.22 21.20
CA SER A 27 -27.67 11.14 22.07
C SER A 27 -27.79 10.85 23.57
N GLN A 28 -26.71 11.08 24.34
CA GLN A 28 -26.81 11.51 25.76
C GLN A 28 -25.50 12.13 26.33
N ASP A 29 -25.68 13.38 26.80
CA ASP A 29 -25.01 14.34 27.71
C ASP A 29 -23.62 14.14 28.37
N ASP A 30 -22.72 15.08 28.01
CA ASP A 30 -21.91 16.07 28.76
C ASP A 30 -21.24 15.81 30.14
N ALA A 31 -19.92 16.01 30.17
CA ALA A 31 -19.22 16.83 31.17
C ALA A 31 -17.97 17.51 30.55
N ALA A 32 -17.87 18.82 30.70
CA ALA A 32 -16.96 19.72 29.98
C ALA A 32 -15.46 19.58 30.35
N VAL A 33 -14.63 19.34 29.34
CA VAL A 33 -13.17 19.55 29.35
C VAL A 33 -12.86 20.60 28.28
N GLU A 34 -12.12 21.65 28.65
CA GLU A 34 -11.78 22.77 27.76
C GLU A 34 -11.06 22.27 26.49
N LEU A 35 -11.72 22.44 25.34
CA LEU A 35 -11.28 21.89 24.06
C LEU A 35 -10.04 22.66 23.54
N PRO A 36 -8.94 21.97 23.20
CA PRO A 36 -7.78 22.60 22.57
C PRO A 36 -8.15 23.41 21.32
N PRO A 37 -7.39 24.45 20.94
CA PRO A 37 -7.73 25.30 19.78
C PRO A 37 -7.86 24.57 18.43
N HIS A 38 -7.29 23.38 18.30
CA HIS A 38 -7.44 22.49 17.13
C HIS A 38 -8.76 21.69 17.12
N ARG A 39 -9.56 21.78 18.19
CA ARG A 39 -10.91 21.22 18.35
C ARG A 39 -11.99 22.31 18.39
N SER A 40 -11.65 23.53 17.98
CA SER A 40 -12.56 24.67 17.96
C SER A 40 -13.48 24.56 16.73
N HIS A 41 -14.78 24.34 16.92
CA HIS A 41 -15.82 24.38 15.87
C HIS A 41 -16.08 25.79 15.28
N ASP A 42 -15.07 26.66 15.31
CA ASP A 42 -15.16 28.02 14.79
C ASP A 42 -14.89 28.00 13.28
N PRO A 43 -15.87 28.32 12.42
CA PRO A 43 -15.70 28.35 10.97
C PRO A 43 -14.54 29.28 10.52
N ALA A 44 -14.18 30.28 11.32
CA ALA A 44 -13.05 31.17 11.03
C ALA A 44 -11.68 30.47 11.13
N LYS A 45 -11.59 29.33 11.83
CA LYS A 45 -10.37 28.50 11.93
C LYS A 45 -10.33 27.35 10.92
N ASN A 46 -11.42 27.13 10.19
CA ASN A 46 -11.59 26.12 9.12
C ASN A 46 -11.16 26.60 7.73
N LEU A 47 -10.49 27.76 7.64
CA LEU A 47 -9.81 28.19 6.42
C LEU A 47 -8.72 27.16 6.06
N LYS A 48 -8.58 26.85 4.77
CA LYS A 48 -7.50 25.99 4.23
C LYS A 48 -6.15 26.49 4.77
N ARG A 49 -5.68 25.96 5.89
CA ARG A 49 -4.39 26.31 6.48
C ARG A 49 -3.30 25.83 5.53
N THR A 50 -2.63 26.79 4.90
CA THR A 50 -1.38 26.60 4.17
C THR A 50 -0.22 26.83 5.13
N ASP A 51 0.02 25.91 6.07
CA ASP A 51 1.37 25.67 6.65
C ASP A 51 1.39 24.52 7.67
N PRO A 52 2.50 23.76 7.72
CA PRO A 52 2.59 22.40 7.19
C PRO A 52 1.48 21.51 7.77
N PHE A 53 0.78 20.83 6.88
CA PHE A 53 -0.17 19.79 7.23
C PHE A 53 0.53 18.69 8.03
N GLN A 54 0.24 18.59 9.33
CA GLN A 54 0.75 17.51 10.18
C GLN A 54 -0.19 16.30 10.03
N PHE A 55 0.24 15.29 9.27
CA PHE A 55 -0.48 14.02 9.15
C PHE A 55 -0.67 13.40 10.55
N GLY A 56 -1.85 12.80 10.81
CA GLY A 56 -2.12 12.03 12.03
C GLY A 56 -2.73 12.79 13.20
N SER A 57 -3.19 14.03 12.99
CA SER A 57 -3.66 14.90 14.09
C SER A 57 -5.18 15.10 14.15
N ARG A 58 -5.95 14.58 13.19
CA ARG A 58 -7.39 14.80 13.10
C ARG A 58 -8.15 13.62 13.67
N TYR A 59 -8.41 13.64 14.97
CA TYR A 59 -9.19 12.61 15.66
C TYR A 59 -10.68 12.91 15.56
N LEU A 60 -11.48 11.90 15.21
CA LEU A 60 -12.93 11.99 15.15
C LEU A 60 -13.54 11.58 16.50
N SER A 61 -14.28 12.47 17.16
CA SER A 61 -15.10 12.18 18.34
C SER A 61 -16.56 11.91 17.98
N LYS A 62 -17.40 11.61 18.98
CA LYS A 62 -18.83 11.32 18.77
C LYS A 62 -19.64 12.58 18.46
N GLU A 63 -19.16 13.72 18.92
CA GLU A 63 -19.80 15.03 18.82
C GLU A 63 -19.45 15.74 17.50
N ASP A 64 -18.41 15.28 16.80
CA ASP A 64 -17.92 15.87 15.56
C ASP A 64 -18.85 15.61 14.37
N ASP A 65 -18.99 16.61 13.50
CA ASP A 65 -19.53 16.38 12.16
C ASP A 65 -18.46 15.70 11.30
N VAL A 66 -18.68 14.42 10.99
CA VAL A 66 -17.81 13.61 10.13
C VAL A 66 -17.48 14.28 8.78
N PHE A 67 -18.33 15.17 8.27
CA PHE A 67 -18.13 15.86 7.00
C PHE A 67 -17.44 17.23 7.11
N GLU A 68 -17.02 17.65 8.31
CA GLU A 68 -16.29 18.89 8.53
C GLU A 68 -14.96 18.90 7.73
N PHE A 69 -14.16 17.84 7.89
CA PHE A 69 -12.92 17.63 7.15
C PHE A 69 -13.08 16.61 6.03
N ASN A 70 -12.19 16.64 5.03
CA ASN A 70 -12.15 15.62 3.97
C ASN A 70 -11.57 14.27 4.44
N ALA A 71 -10.91 14.26 5.60
CA ALA A 71 -10.34 13.05 6.18
C ALA A 71 -10.10 13.18 7.68
N TRP A 72 -10.19 12.05 8.36
CA TRP A 72 -9.90 11.84 9.78
C TRP A 72 -8.88 10.71 9.94
N ASP A 73 -8.05 10.81 10.96
CA ASP A 73 -6.93 9.93 11.27
C ASP A 73 -7.28 9.03 12.49
N HIS A 74 -6.73 7.82 12.54
CA HIS A 74 -6.94 6.83 13.62
C HIS A 74 -8.40 6.42 13.86
N VAL A 75 -9.22 6.40 12.81
CA VAL A 75 -10.65 6.08 12.93
C VAL A 75 -10.88 4.57 12.93
N GLU A 76 -11.53 4.07 13.98
CA GLU A 76 -12.05 2.70 14.03
C GLU A 76 -13.40 2.59 13.32
N THR A 77 -13.68 1.42 12.76
CA THR A 77 -14.98 1.13 12.15
C THR A 77 -16.01 0.75 13.22
N ASP A 78 -17.26 1.19 13.01
CA ASP A 78 -18.38 0.79 13.84
C ASP A 78 -18.85 -0.66 13.51
N ASP A 79 -19.71 -1.21 14.36
CA ASP A 79 -20.15 -2.60 14.22
C ASP A 79 -21.00 -2.83 12.96
N ALA A 80 -21.75 -1.81 12.52
CA ALA A 80 -22.51 -1.86 11.27
C ALA A 80 -21.57 -2.00 10.05
N TYR A 81 -20.47 -1.25 10.02
CA TYR A 81 -19.48 -1.35 8.95
C TYR A 81 -18.67 -2.66 9.02
N LYS A 82 -18.40 -3.18 10.22
CA LYS A 82 -17.79 -4.51 10.39
C LYS A 82 -18.70 -5.60 9.82
N GLU A 83 -19.99 -5.57 10.15
CA GLU A 83 -20.96 -6.54 9.61
C GLU A 83 -21.10 -6.41 8.09
N TYR A 84 -21.17 -5.17 7.56
CA TYR A 84 -21.15 -4.93 6.12
C TYR A 84 -19.89 -5.52 5.46
N THR A 85 -18.73 -5.32 6.07
CA THR A 85 -17.44 -5.85 5.58
C THR A 85 -17.48 -7.36 5.49
N GLU A 86 -17.88 -8.06 6.55
CA GLU A 86 -17.98 -9.52 6.55
C GLU A 86 -18.96 -10.04 5.49
N ARG A 87 -20.11 -9.38 5.30
CA ARG A 87 -21.05 -9.71 4.22
C ARG A 87 -20.42 -9.56 2.82
N GLN A 88 -19.63 -8.51 2.58
CA GLN A 88 -18.94 -8.33 1.31
C GLN A 88 -17.88 -9.42 1.09
N LEU A 89 -17.07 -9.73 2.10
CA LEU A 89 -16.04 -10.76 2.00
C LEU A 89 -16.65 -12.14 1.72
N GLU A 90 -17.78 -12.48 2.37
CA GLU A 90 -18.49 -13.73 2.10
C GLU A 90 -19.02 -13.81 0.66
N MET A 91 -19.62 -12.73 0.14
CA MET A 91 -20.04 -12.67 -1.26
C MET A 91 -18.86 -12.83 -2.25
N GLN A 92 -17.68 -12.31 -1.90
CA GLN A 92 -16.48 -12.44 -2.71
C GLN A 92 -15.97 -13.89 -2.72
N ARG A 93 -15.96 -14.57 -1.56
CA ARG A 93 -15.58 -15.98 -1.43
C ARG A 93 -16.50 -16.91 -2.24
N GLN A 94 -17.79 -16.59 -2.31
CA GLN A 94 -18.78 -17.37 -3.08
C GLN A 94 -18.64 -17.22 -4.60
N ALA A 95 -17.86 -16.24 -5.07
CA ALA A 95 -17.63 -16.00 -6.48
C ALA A 95 -16.14 -15.77 -6.77
N PRO A 96 -15.30 -16.82 -6.59
CA PRO A 96 -13.86 -16.72 -6.84
C PRO A 96 -13.58 -16.51 -8.33
N VAL A 97 -12.32 -16.18 -8.65
CA VAL A 97 -11.85 -16.28 -10.04
C VAL A 97 -11.98 -17.72 -10.55
N SER A 98 -12.15 -17.90 -11.86
CA SER A 98 -12.11 -19.23 -12.46
C SER A 98 -10.70 -19.83 -12.36
N ASP A 99 -10.57 -21.17 -12.37
CA ASP A 99 -9.24 -21.82 -12.37
C ASP A 99 -8.40 -21.41 -13.57
N PHE A 100 -9.04 -21.23 -14.73
CA PHE A 100 -8.41 -20.72 -15.94
C PHE A 100 -7.78 -19.33 -15.71
N ASP A 101 -8.56 -18.41 -15.13
CA ASP A 101 -8.08 -17.06 -14.84
C ASP A 101 -7.03 -17.06 -13.72
N LYS A 102 -7.20 -17.88 -12.68
CA LYS A 102 -6.20 -18.06 -11.62
C LYS A 102 -4.84 -18.46 -12.21
N ASN A 103 -4.80 -19.43 -13.12
CA ASN A 103 -3.58 -19.81 -13.83
C ASN A 103 -3.05 -18.69 -14.74
N ARG A 104 -3.94 -18.02 -15.48
CA ARG A 104 -3.59 -16.91 -16.37
C ARG A 104 -2.92 -15.74 -15.63
N PHE A 105 -3.41 -15.39 -14.44
CA PHE A 105 -2.87 -14.26 -13.67
C PHE A 105 -1.57 -14.62 -12.93
N ASN A 106 -1.42 -15.87 -12.47
CA ASN A 106 -0.24 -16.31 -11.73
C ASN A 106 0.91 -16.82 -12.59
N SER A 107 0.67 -17.26 -13.83
CA SER A 107 1.74 -17.81 -14.70
C SER A 107 2.74 -16.76 -15.20
N ASN A 108 2.32 -15.51 -15.35
CA ASN A 108 3.19 -14.41 -15.77
C ASN A 108 2.71 -13.07 -15.16
N PRO A 109 2.91 -12.86 -13.85
CA PRO A 109 2.46 -11.65 -13.17
C PRO A 109 3.10 -10.37 -13.72
N ALA A 110 4.36 -10.42 -14.18
CA ALA A 110 5.07 -9.29 -14.79
C ALA A 110 4.33 -8.72 -16.01
N LYS A 111 3.64 -9.56 -16.79
CA LYS A 111 2.85 -9.11 -17.95
C LYS A 111 1.82 -8.04 -17.57
N TRP A 112 1.16 -8.20 -16.43
CA TRP A 112 0.08 -7.31 -15.99
C TRP A 112 0.61 -5.96 -15.53
N TRP A 113 1.74 -5.95 -14.81
CA TRP A 113 2.42 -4.71 -14.47
C TRP A 113 3.00 -3.99 -15.69
N ASN A 114 3.57 -4.72 -16.65
CA ASN A 114 4.00 -4.14 -17.93
C ASN A 114 2.83 -3.47 -18.67
N LEU A 115 1.67 -4.13 -18.75
CA LEU A 115 0.47 -3.56 -19.37
C LEU A 115 -0.03 -2.32 -18.60
N PHE A 116 -0.03 -2.38 -17.27
CA PHE A 116 -0.41 -1.27 -16.42
C PHE A 116 0.46 -0.04 -16.70
N TYR A 117 1.79 -0.17 -16.67
CA TYR A 117 2.68 0.97 -16.91
C TYR A 117 2.69 1.43 -18.37
N LYS A 118 2.46 0.52 -19.33
CA LYS A 118 2.25 0.92 -20.73
C LYS A 118 1.04 1.84 -20.90
N ASN A 119 -0.03 1.59 -20.16
CA ASN A 119 -1.26 2.36 -20.27
C ASN A 119 -1.26 3.65 -19.45
N ASN A 120 -0.46 3.72 -18.38
CA ASN A 120 -0.52 4.80 -17.40
C ASN A 120 0.74 5.68 -17.34
N ALA A 121 1.90 5.16 -17.76
CA ALA A 121 3.20 5.80 -17.63
C ALA A 121 3.44 6.33 -16.19
N SER A 122 3.88 7.58 -16.05
CA SER A 122 4.12 8.26 -14.77
C SER A 122 2.89 8.98 -14.18
N ASN A 123 1.72 8.89 -14.81
CA ASN A 123 0.57 9.75 -14.46
C ASN A 123 -0.35 9.19 -13.37
N PHE A 124 -0.24 7.89 -13.06
CA PHE A 124 -1.20 7.23 -12.17
C PHE A 124 -0.90 7.42 -10.70
N PHE A 125 0.35 7.17 -10.29
CA PHE A 125 0.77 7.34 -8.91
C PHE A 125 1.31 8.75 -8.69
N LYS A 126 0.99 9.31 -7.53
CA LYS A 126 1.48 10.62 -7.11
C LYS A 126 2.76 10.47 -6.30
N ASP A 127 3.59 11.50 -6.36
CA ASP A 127 4.76 11.61 -5.49
C ASP A 127 4.37 11.56 -4.02
N ARG A 128 5.17 10.80 -3.26
CA ARG A 128 4.85 10.44 -1.89
C ARG A 128 5.30 11.52 -0.91
N LYS A 129 4.50 12.58 -0.80
CA LYS A 129 4.76 13.73 0.10
C LYS A 129 4.88 13.37 1.59
N TRP A 130 4.39 12.20 2.00
CA TRP A 130 4.44 11.72 3.38
C TRP A 130 5.74 10.98 3.73
N LEU A 131 6.60 10.64 2.75
CA LEU A 131 7.77 9.79 2.97
C LEU A 131 8.70 10.32 4.07
N GLN A 132 9.03 11.62 4.08
CA GLN A 132 9.95 12.16 5.08
C GLN A 132 9.38 12.15 6.49
N GLN A 133 8.06 12.28 6.64
CA GLN A 133 7.41 12.22 7.95
C GLN A 133 7.41 10.80 8.51
N GLU A 134 7.07 9.81 7.67
CA GLU A 134 6.96 8.40 8.10
C GLU A 134 8.31 7.66 8.11
N PHE A 135 9.25 8.09 7.26
CA PHE A 135 10.59 7.54 7.14
C PHE A 135 11.67 8.64 7.24
N PRO A 136 11.89 9.22 8.44
CA PRO A 136 12.88 10.27 8.64
C PRO A 136 14.29 9.89 8.20
N ILE A 137 14.63 8.59 8.25
CA ILE A 137 15.89 8.05 7.76
C ILE A 137 16.21 8.47 6.32
N LEU A 138 15.21 8.63 5.44
CA LEU A 138 15.43 9.06 4.06
C LEU A 138 15.91 10.51 3.98
N ALA A 139 15.54 11.36 4.95
CA ALA A 139 16.07 12.71 5.08
C ALA A 139 17.48 12.71 5.69
N GLU A 140 17.78 11.76 6.59
CA GLU A 140 19.11 11.64 7.19
C GLU A 140 20.17 11.20 6.19
N VAL A 141 19.89 10.17 5.38
CA VAL A 141 20.84 9.63 4.40
C VAL A 141 21.12 10.56 3.22
N THR A 142 20.28 11.58 3.03
CA THR A 142 20.40 12.59 1.97
C THR A 142 21.11 13.86 2.43
N LYS A 143 21.57 13.94 3.69
CA LYS A 143 22.37 15.07 4.19
C LYS A 143 23.79 15.05 3.63
N GLU A 144 24.36 16.23 3.44
CA GLU A 144 25.69 16.43 2.84
C GLU A 144 26.81 15.63 3.55
N ASP A 145 26.70 15.46 4.86
CA ASP A 145 27.66 14.79 5.74
C ASP A 145 27.31 13.33 6.08
N ALA A 146 26.27 12.74 5.47
CA ALA A 146 25.83 11.37 5.77
C ALA A 146 26.83 10.28 5.32
N GLY A 147 27.84 10.64 4.53
CA GLY A 147 28.82 9.71 3.97
C GLY A 147 28.22 8.81 2.87
N PRO A 148 28.95 7.77 2.41
CA PRO A 148 28.46 6.85 1.39
C PRO A 148 27.24 6.06 1.89
N VAL A 149 26.11 6.20 1.18
CA VAL A 149 24.88 5.49 1.51
C VAL A 149 24.22 4.92 0.25
N THR A 150 23.82 3.66 0.33
CA THR A 150 23.07 2.96 -0.71
C THR A 150 21.65 2.68 -0.23
N VAL A 151 20.66 3.21 -0.95
CA VAL A 151 19.23 2.90 -0.76
C VAL A 151 18.75 2.00 -1.89
N LEU A 152 17.92 1.01 -1.58
CA LEU A 152 17.22 0.17 -2.55
C LEU A 152 15.71 0.42 -2.45
N GLU A 153 15.10 1.01 -3.47
CA GLU A 153 13.65 0.99 -3.64
C GLU A 153 13.25 -0.29 -4.38
N ILE A 154 12.42 -1.10 -3.76
CA ILE A 154 11.90 -2.36 -4.30
C ILE A 154 10.47 -2.13 -4.74
N GLY A 155 10.16 -2.44 -6.00
CA GLY A 155 8.88 -2.10 -6.64
C GLY A 155 8.73 -0.61 -6.86
N ALA A 156 9.76 0.01 -7.44
CA ALA A 156 9.88 1.46 -7.60
C ALA A 156 8.87 2.09 -8.57
N GLY A 157 8.25 1.27 -9.44
CA GLY A 157 7.24 1.73 -10.38
C GLY A 157 7.77 2.82 -11.31
N ALA A 158 7.12 3.98 -11.30
CA ALA A 158 7.54 5.16 -12.06
C ALA A 158 8.51 6.08 -11.27
N GLY A 159 9.02 5.65 -10.12
CA GLY A 159 9.98 6.39 -9.31
C GLY A 159 9.36 7.43 -8.37
N ASN A 160 8.10 7.28 -7.99
CA ASN A 160 7.38 8.24 -7.12
C ASN A 160 7.89 8.30 -5.67
N THR A 161 8.84 7.43 -5.29
CA THR A 161 9.68 7.57 -4.09
C THR A 161 11.08 8.04 -4.47
N ALA A 162 11.75 7.35 -5.40
CA ALA A 162 13.12 7.66 -5.78
C ALA A 162 13.34 9.10 -6.22
N PHE A 163 12.52 9.64 -7.14
CA PHE A 163 12.69 11.01 -7.63
C PHE A 163 12.45 12.07 -6.54
N PRO A 164 11.41 11.97 -5.70
CA PRO A 164 11.28 12.87 -4.54
C PRO A 164 12.43 12.80 -3.54
N VAL A 165 13.02 11.61 -3.31
CA VAL A 165 14.20 11.47 -2.44
C VAL A 165 15.41 12.16 -3.09
N LEU A 166 15.66 11.93 -4.38
CA LEU A 166 16.74 12.56 -5.14
C LEU A 166 16.62 14.08 -5.22
N ALA A 167 15.40 14.60 -5.41
CA ALA A 167 15.14 16.04 -5.44
C ALA A 167 15.52 16.75 -4.14
N ASN A 168 15.56 16.02 -3.02
CA ASN A 168 16.00 16.53 -1.71
C ASN A 168 17.45 16.15 -1.36
N ASN A 169 18.16 15.44 -2.25
CA ASN A 169 19.49 14.94 -1.98
C ASN A 169 20.54 16.07 -1.96
N LYS A 170 21.31 16.13 -0.88
CA LYS A 170 22.51 16.96 -0.73
C LYS A 170 23.77 16.13 -0.53
N ASN A 171 23.65 14.81 -0.41
CA ASN A 171 24.75 13.89 -0.21
C ASN A 171 25.40 13.53 -1.56
N PRO A 172 26.67 13.91 -1.81
CA PRO A 172 27.36 13.59 -3.05
C PRO A 172 27.66 12.08 -3.20
N HIS A 173 27.60 11.31 -2.11
CA HIS A 173 27.85 9.87 -2.08
C HIS A 173 26.58 9.02 -1.91
N PHE A 174 25.41 9.64 -2.07
CA PHE A 174 24.13 8.93 -2.06
C PHE A 174 23.87 8.25 -3.40
N LYS A 175 23.50 6.97 -3.33
CA LYS A 175 23.04 6.18 -4.47
C LYS A 175 21.71 5.52 -4.14
N ILE A 176 20.73 5.63 -5.04
CA ILE A 176 19.49 4.85 -4.98
C ILE A 176 19.42 3.86 -6.14
N HIS A 177 19.23 2.58 -5.81
CA HIS A 177 18.87 1.53 -6.76
C HIS A 177 17.34 1.43 -6.76
N ALA A 178 16.70 1.70 -7.90
CA ALA A 178 15.26 1.72 -8.07
C ALA A 178 14.82 0.51 -8.90
N CYS A 179 14.47 -0.59 -8.23
CA CYS A 179 14.18 -1.85 -8.87
C CYS A 179 12.68 -2.08 -9.02
N ASP A 180 12.26 -2.58 -10.18
CA ASP A 180 10.87 -3.00 -10.39
C ASP A 180 10.79 -4.30 -11.21
N PHE A 181 9.78 -5.11 -10.95
CA PHE A 181 9.54 -6.35 -11.68
C PHE A 181 9.09 -6.11 -13.13
N SER A 182 8.55 -4.92 -13.41
CA SER A 182 8.09 -4.49 -14.73
C SER A 182 9.18 -3.76 -15.48
N LYS A 183 9.65 -4.35 -16.59
CA LYS A 183 10.53 -3.65 -17.55
C LYS A 183 9.95 -2.31 -18.03
N THR A 184 8.63 -2.23 -18.18
CA THR A 184 7.98 -1.01 -18.64
C THR A 184 8.04 0.09 -17.58
N ALA A 185 8.00 -0.28 -16.30
CA ALA A 185 8.16 0.68 -15.19
C ALA A 185 9.60 1.23 -15.16
N VAL A 186 10.58 0.34 -15.32
CA VAL A 186 11.99 0.70 -15.43
C VAL A 186 12.24 1.63 -16.62
N ASP A 187 11.65 1.35 -17.78
CA ASP A 187 11.73 2.23 -18.95
C ASP A 187 11.11 3.61 -18.67
N VAL A 188 10.00 3.68 -17.94
CA VAL A 188 9.39 4.95 -17.52
C VAL A 188 10.36 5.75 -16.63
N MET A 189 11.00 5.11 -15.65
CA MET A 189 11.99 5.78 -14.79
C MET A 189 13.22 6.25 -15.57
N ARG A 190 13.78 5.41 -16.43
CA ARG A 190 14.98 5.74 -17.22
C ARG A 190 14.75 6.87 -18.24
N ASN A 191 13.49 7.09 -18.65
CA ASN A 191 13.10 8.19 -19.52
C ASN A 191 12.70 9.48 -18.78
N ASN A 192 12.74 9.49 -17.44
CA ASN A 192 12.46 10.69 -16.66
C ASN A 192 13.61 11.70 -16.81
N GLU A 193 13.29 13.00 -16.94
CA GLU A 193 14.29 14.06 -17.08
C GLU A 193 15.23 14.20 -15.87
N ALA A 194 14.78 13.80 -14.68
CA ALA A 194 15.56 13.80 -13.45
C ALA A 194 16.40 12.52 -13.28
N TYR A 195 16.41 11.61 -14.26
CA TYR A 195 17.20 10.39 -14.21
C TYR A 195 18.69 10.70 -14.44
N ASP A 196 19.45 10.77 -13.35
CA ASP A 196 20.89 10.97 -13.35
C ASP A 196 21.61 9.71 -12.86
N THR A 197 22.36 9.06 -13.75
CA THR A 197 23.10 7.83 -13.45
C THR A 197 24.19 8.02 -12.40
N ALA A 198 24.54 9.24 -12.00
CA ALA A 198 25.37 9.47 -10.84
C ALA A 198 24.68 8.98 -9.56
N HIS A 199 23.41 9.33 -9.35
CA HIS A 199 22.70 9.13 -8.08
C HIS A 199 21.59 8.08 -8.13
N ILE A 200 21.12 7.68 -9.30
CA ILE A 200 20.11 6.61 -9.45
C ILE A 200 20.58 5.49 -10.39
N GLN A 201 20.13 4.27 -10.15
CA GLN A 201 20.20 3.16 -11.10
C GLN A 201 18.86 2.42 -11.07
N ALA A 202 18.11 2.44 -12.18
CA ALA A 202 16.86 1.70 -12.29
C ALA A 202 17.04 0.39 -13.04
N ASP A 203 16.58 -0.73 -12.49
CA ASP A 203 16.75 -2.06 -13.10
C ASP A 203 15.54 -2.97 -12.92
N VAL A 204 15.42 -3.93 -13.84
CA VAL A 204 14.43 -5.00 -13.72
C VAL A 204 14.93 -6.00 -12.69
N TRP A 205 14.16 -6.20 -11.63
CA TRP A 205 14.46 -7.20 -10.62
C TRP A 205 13.19 -7.73 -9.96
N ASP A 206 13.12 -9.04 -9.82
CA ASP A 206 12.10 -9.73 -9.05
C ASP A 206 12.64 -10.00 -7.64
N VAL A 207 12.06 -9.34 -6.64
CA VAL A 207 12.45 -9.52 -5.23
C VAL A 207 12.29 -10.97 -4.76
N SER A 208 11.38 -11.73 -5.37
CA SER A 208 11.14 -13.15 -5.08
C SER A 208 11.91 -14.10 -6.00
N GLY A 209 12.75 -13.56 -6.89
CA GLY A 209 13.62 -14.34 -7.77
C GLY A 209 14.84 -14.94 -7.05
N PRO A 210 15.65 -15.75 -7.76
CA PRO A 210 16.83 -16.40 -7.18
C PRO A 210 18.02 -15.43 -6.98
N ASP A 211 18.09 -14.38 -7.79
CA ASP A 211 19.24 -13.49 -7.90
C ASP A 211 19.08 -12.20 -7.08
N LEU A 212 20.20 -11.59 -6.72
CA LEU A 212 20.24 -10.25 -6.14
C LEU A 212 20.01 -9.18 -7.23
N PRO A 213 19.64 -7.94 -6.86
CA PRO A 213 19.48 -6.87 -7.83
C PRO A 213 20.79 -6.59 -8.59
N PRO A 214 20.73 -6.15 -9.86
CA PRO A 214 21.93 -5.80 -10.63
C PRO A 214 22.82 -4.77 -9.91
N ASN A 215 24.13 -5.04 -9.91
CA ASN A 215 25.18 -4.23 -9.26
C ASN A 215 25.01 -4.05 -7.73
N LEU A 216 24.23 -4.93 -7.07
CA LEU A 216 24.18 -5.02 -5.62
C LEU A 216 24.67 -6.39 -5.15
N GLU A 217 25.38 -6.38 -4.03
CA GLU A 217 25.96 -7.55 -3.39
C GLU A 217 25.27 -7.82 -2.04
N GLU A 218 25.57 -8.96 -1.43
CA GLU A 218 25.11 -9.23 -0.06
C GLU A 218 25.71 -8.19 0.90
N GLY A 219 24.90 -7.66 1.81
CA GLY A 219 25.37 -6.66 2.77
C GLY A 219 25.81 -5.33 2.13
N SER A 220 25.23 -4.93 0.99
CA SER A 220 25.60 -3.70 0.29
C SER A 220 24.62 -2.53 0.48
N VAL A 221 23.40 -2.78 0.97
CA VAL A 221 22.33 -1.78 1.10
C VAL A 221 22.16 -1.34 2.56
N ASP A 222 22.06 -0.02 2.77
CA ASP A 222 21.81 0.57 4.09
C ASP A 222 20.32 0.63 4.42
N VAL A 223 19.50 1.03 3.44
CA VAL A 223 18.04 1.16 3.59
C VAL A 223 17.32 0.54 2.40
N ALA A 224 16.39 -0.38 2.66
CA ALA A 224 15.44 -0.88 1.68
C ALA A 224 14.08 -0.18 1.85
N VAL A 225 13.46 0.27 0.76
CA VAL A 225 12.13 0.88 0.76
C VAL A 225 11.17 -0.03 0.02
N MET A 226 10.07 -0.39 0.68
CA MET A 226 9.03 -1.28 0.16
C MET A 226 7.65 -0.64 0.39
N VAL A 227 7.10 -0.01 -0.64
CA VAL A 227 5.82 0.72 -0.54
C VAL A 227 4.81 0.21 -1.57
N PHE A 228 3.77 -0.48 -1.11
CA PHE A 228 2.72 -1.12 -1.93
C PHE A 228 3.23 -2.17 -2.92
N ILE A 229 4.20 -2.98 -2.48
CA ILE A 229 4.86 -3.99 -3.34
C ILE A 229 4.70 -5.38 -2.77
N PHE A 230 4.72 -5.53 -1.45
CA PHE A 230 4.66 -6.83 -0.80
C PHE A 230 3.28 -7.46 -0.97
N SER A 231 2.24 -6.63 -1.01
CA SER A 231 0.88 -7.05 -1.37
C SER A 231 0.75 -7.51 -2.82
N ALA A 232 1.64 -7.13 -3.73
CA ALA A 232 1.58 -7.59 -5.12
C ALA A 232 2.14 -9.01 -5.31
N LEU A 233 2.84 -9.52 -4.29
CA LEU A 233 3.38 -10.87 -4.24
C LEU A 233 2.30 -11.89 -3.86
N SER A 234 2.43 -13.10 -4.39
CA SER A 234 1.74 -14.28 -3.90
C SER A 234 2.24 -14.63 -2.49
N PRO A 235 1.39 -15.21 -1.61
CA PRO A 235 1.85 -15.73 -0.31
C PRO A 235 3.06 -16.67 -0.40
N SER A 236 3.15 -17.45 -1.48
CA SER A 236 4.27 -18.36 -1.75
C SER A 236 5.61 -17.66 -2.05
N GLU A 237 5.59 -16.38 -2.42
CA GLU A 237 6.76 -15.59 -2.83
C GLU A 237 7.37 -14.82 -1.63
N TRP A 238 6.64 -14.65 -0.53
CA TRP A 238 7.04 -13.81 0.60
C TRP A 238 8.31 -14.27 1.29
N ALA A 239 8.44 -15.57 1.58
CA ALA A 239 9.62 -16.10 2.26
C ALA A 239 10.91 -15.82 1.48
N GLN A 240 10.87 -16.01 0.15
CA GLN A 240 12.01 -15.71 -0.72
C GLN A 240 12.28 -14.20 -0.80
N ALA A 241 11.23 -13.38 -0.88
CA ALA A 241 11.36 -11.93 -0.89
C ALA A 241 12.03 -11.40 0.38
N VAL A 242 11.57 -11.84 1.57
CA VAL A 242 12.18 -11.46 2.86
C VAL A 242 13.64 -11.94 2.92
N ARG A 243 13.95 -13.14 2.41
CA ARG A 243 15.32 -13.67 2.34
C ARG A 243 16.23 -12.79 1.48
N ASN A 244 15.78 -12.37 0.30
CA ASN A 244 16.58 -11.51 -0.57
C ASN A 244 16.77 -10.09 0.00
N VAL A 245 15.73 -9.52 0.60
CA VAL A 245 15.84 -8.23 1.32
C VAL A 245 16.84 -8.35 2.47
N HIS A 246 16.79 -9.45 3.23
CA HIS A 246 17.74 -9.70 4.29
C HIS A 246 19.18 -9.87 3.76
N ARG A 247 19.37 -10.59 2.66
CA ARG A 247 20.70 -10.80 2.04
C ARG A 247 21.34 -9.49 1.61
N VAL A 248 20.60 -8.63 0.91
CA VAL A 248 21.16 -7.40 0.33
C VAL A 248 21.45 -6.32 1.40
N LEU A 249 20.72 -6.33 2.52
CA LEU A 249 20.93 -5.37 3.61
C LEU A 249 22.23 -5.62 4.38
N LYS A 250 22.94 -4.55 4.72
CA LYS A 250 24.03 -4.55 5.71
C LYS A 250 23.52 -5.01 7.09
N PRO A 251 24.36 -5.59 7.96
CA PRO A 251 24.03 -5.75 9.37
C PRO A 251 23.55 -4.41 9.97
N GLY A 252 22.42 -4.42 10.66
CA GLY A 252 21.79 -3.18 11.16
C GLY A 252 21.07 -2.31 10.12
N GLY A 253 21.02 -2.73 8.84
CA GLY A 253 20.29 -2.06 7.77
C GLY A 253 18.78 -2.07 8.01
N LEU A 254 18.07 -1.11 7.42
CA LEU A 254 16.66 -0.82 7.73
C LEU A 254 15.73 -1.05 6.54
N VAL A 255 14.57 -1.65 6.78
CA VAL A 255 13.46 -1.71 5.83
C VAL A 255 12.42 -0.65 6.22
N CYS A 256 12.10 0.24 5.28
CA CYS A 256 10.98 1.17 5.33
C CYS A 256 9.79 0.56 4.60
N PHE A 257 8.77 0.13 5.34
CA PHE A 257 7.67 -0.69 4.80
C PHE A 257 6.32 0.04 4.89
N ARG A 258 5.54 0.01 3.80
CA ARG A 258 4.13 0.38 3.85
C ARG A 258 3.30 -0.44 2.86
N ASP A 259 2.20 -1.03 3.31
CA ASP A 259 1.32 -1.80 2.41
C ASP A 259 -0.16 -1.78 2.83
N TYR A 260 -1.03 -2.48 2.11
CA TYR A 260 -2.47 -2.54 2.40
C TYR A 260 -2.77 -3.40 3.64
N GLY A 261 -3.63 -2.89 4.51
CA GLY A 261 -4.15 -3.62 5.66
C GLY A 261 -5.52 -4.23 5.38
N ARG A 262 -5.82 -5.34 6.06
CA ARG A 262 -7.15 -5.98 6.03
C ARG A 262 -8.24 -5.00 6.45
N GLY A 263 -9.38 -5.07 5.75
CA GLY A 263 -10.53 -4.18 5.94
C GLY A 263 -10.43 -2.83 5.22
N ASP A 264 -9.36 -2.58 4.44
CA ASP A 264 -9.31 -1.40 3.57
C ASP A 264 -10.50 -1.40 2.59
N LEU A 265 -11.08 -0.23 2.32
CA LEU A 265 -12.17 -0.09 1.37
C LEU A 265 -11.88 -0.75 0.01
N ALA A 266 -10.62 -0.74 -0.45
CA ALA A 266 -10.26 -1.40 -1.70
C ALA A 266 -10.49 -2.92 -1.66
N GLN A 267 -10.31 -3.55 -0.51
CA GLN A 267 -10.65 -4.95 -0.26
C GLN A 267 -12.17 -5.14 -0.24
N VAL A 268 -12.86 -4.35 0.58
CA VAL A 268 -14.30 -4.50 0.84
C VAL A 268 -15.14 -4.33 -0.42
N ARG A 269 -14.68 -3.50 -1.36
CA ARG A 269 -15.43 -3.20 -2.60
C ARG A 269 -15.12 -4.12 -3.78
N PHE A 270 -14.31 -5.16 -3.62
CA PHE A 270 -14.07 -6.09 -4.73
C PHE A 270 -15.38 -6.69 -5.22
N ARG A 271 -15.52 -6.72 -6.55
CA ARG A 271 -16.66 -7.38 -7.20
C ARG A 271 -16.41 -8.88 -7.32
N LYS A 272 -17.47 -9.62 -7.62
CA LYS A 272 -17.43 -11.05 -7.95
C LYS A 272 -16.37 -11.35 -9.04
N GLY A 273 -15.76 -12.54 -8.98
CA GLY A 273 -14.75 -12.99 -9.94
C GLY A 273 -13.38 -12.32 -9.76
N ARG A 274 -13.06 -11.86 -8.54
CA ARG A 274 -11.78 -11.20 -8.21
C ARG A 274 -11.04 -11.85 -7.05
N TYR A 275 -11.73 -12.63 -6.24
CA TYR A 275 -11.16 -13.37 -5.12
C TYR A 275 -10.28 -14.52 -5.62
N LEU A 276 -9.01 -14.54 -5.23
CA LEU A 276 -8.10 -15.66 -5.48
C LEU A 276 -8.09 -16.62 -4.31
N GLU A 277 -7.76 -16.08 -3.14
CA GLU A 277 -7.57 -16.76 -1.85
C GLU A 277 -7.87 -15.77 -0.73
N GLU A 278 -7.84 -16.22 0.52
CA GLU A 278 -8.16 -15.33 1.64
C GLU A 278 -7.24 -14.11 1.65
N ASN A 279 -7.85 -12.93 1.70
CA ASN A 279 -7.18 -11.62 1.58
C ASN A 279 -6.42 -11.38 0.26
N PHE A 280 -6.46 -12.28 -0.72
CA PHE A 280 -5.71 -12.19 -1.98
C PHE A 280 -6.64 -12.06 -3.20
N TYR A 281 -6.41 -11.02 -4.01
CA TYR A 281 -7.32 -10.63 -5.08
C TYR A 281 -6.61 -10.25 -6.37
N ILE A 282 -7.35 -10.34 -7.48
CA ILE A 282 -6.99 -9.72 -8.77
C ILE A 282 -7.70 -8.39 -8.92
N ARG A 283 -6.93 -7.36 -9.30
CA ARG A 283 -7.44 -6.03 -9.65
C ARG A 283 -8.04 -6.00 -11.05
N GLY A 284 -8.75 -4.92 -11.36
CA GLY A 284 -9.38 -4.71 -12.67
C GLY A 284 -8.38 -4.75 -13.84
N ASP A 285 -7.14 -4.32 -13.61
CA ASP A 285 -6.02 -4.32 -14.56
C ASP A 285 -5.28 -5.66 -14.66
N GLY A 286 -5.68 -6.67 -13.88
CA GLY A 286 -5.06 -8.00 -13.83
C GLY A 286 -3.89 -8.14 -12.87
N THR A 287 -3.48 -7.06 -12.19
CA THR A 287 -2.44 -7.13 -11.14
C THR A 287 -3.00 -7.75 -9.85
N ARG A 288 -2.13 -8.34 -9.04
CA ARG A 288 -2.49 -8.99 -7.77
C ARG A 288 -2.44 -7.99 -6.61
N VAL A 289 -3.21 -8.25 -5.56
CA VAL A 289 -3.13 -7.52 -4.30
C VAL A 289 -3.54 -8.39 -3.12
N TYR A 290 -2.72 -8.35 -2.07
CA TYR A 290 -2.98 -8.92 -0.76
C TYR A 290 -3.32 -7.84 0.26
N PHE A 291 -4.13 -8.16 1.26
CA PHE A 291 -4.47 -7.26 2.38
C PHE A 291 -4.05 -7.90 3.71
N PHE A 292 -3.00 -7.36 4.30
CA PHE A 292 -2.33 -8.01 5.44
C PHE A 292 -3.06 -7.78 6.76
N ASP A 293 -3.07 -8.81 7.59
CA ASP A 293 -3.23 -8.64 9.03
C ASP A 293 -1.90 -8.18 9.66
N ARG A 294 -1.97 -7.37 10.73
CA ARG A 294 -0.76 -6.85 11.40
C ARG A 294 0.06 -7.97 12.02
N ASP A 295 -0.58 -8.94 12.68
CA ASP A 295 0.11 -10.00 13.41
C ASP A 295 0.69 -11.04 12.46
N GLU A 296 0.01 -11.29 11.33
CA GLU A 296 0.56 -12.06 10.21
C GLU A 296 1.85 -11.40 9.70
N LEU A 297 1.81 -10.11 9.38
CA LEU A 297 2.97 -9.40 8.87
C LEU A 297 4.12 -9.40 9.91
N SER A 298 3.81 -9.22 11.20
CA SER A 298 4.78 -9.34 12.28
C SER A 298 5.51 -10.68 12.25
N LYS A 299 4.77 -11.80 12.13
CA LYS A 299 5.36 -13.15 12.10
C LYS A 299 6.22 -13.41 10.86
N ILE A 300 5.82 -12.84 9.72
CA ILE A 300 6.59 -12.93 8.47
C ILE A 300 7.96 -12.26 8.65
N TRP A 301 7.99 -11.03 9.19
CA TRP A 301 9.24 -10.27 9.34
C TRP A 301 10.11 -10.73 10.52
N SER A 302 9.53 -11.27 11.60
CA SER A 302 10.29 -11.83 12.72
C SER A 302 10.84 -13.24 12.44
N GLY A 303 10.39 -13.86 11.35
CA GLY A 303 10.73 -15.24 10.97
C GLY A 303 9.96 -16.31 11.76
N GLU A 304 9.00 -15.93 12.61
CA GLU A 304 8.16 -16.87 13.38
C GLU A 304 7.21 -17.68 12.51
N SER A 305 6.90 -17.22 11.30
CA SER A 305 6.09 -17.98 10.35
C SER A 305 6.85 -19.14 9.69
N SER A 306 8.17 -19.23 9.88
CA SER A 306 9.03 -20.22 9.24
C SER A 306 9.47 -21.30 10.24
N SER A 307 9.44 -22.56 9.80
CA SER A 307 10.06 -23.68 10.53
C SER A 307 11.55 -23.83 10.20
N ASP A 308 12.07 -23.05 9.26
CA ASP A 308 13.49 -23.01 8.88
C ASP A 308 14.30 -22.26 9.96
N GLU A 309 15.27 -22.92 10.59
CA GLU A 309 16.12 -22.29 11.61
C GLU A 309 16.96 -21.15 11.02
N ASP A 310 17.32 -21.25 9.74
CA ASP A 310 18.07 -20.26 8.96
C ASP A 310 17.16 -19.23 8.28
N ALA A 311 15.89 -19.15 8.71
CA ALA A 311 14.99 -18.12 8.21
C ALA A 311 15.54 -16.71 8.55
N PRO A 312 15.47 -15.75 7.61
CA PRO A 312 15.85 -14.37 7.88
C PRO A 312 15.00 -13.79 9.01
N ARG A 313 15.63 -13.04 9.93
CA ARG A 313 14.95 -12.42 11.06
C ARG A 313 15.24 -10.94 11.11
N PHE A 314 14.19 -10.15 11.29
CA PHE A 314 14.29 -8.72 11.52
C PHE A 314 13.82 -8.38 12.94
N ASP A 315 14.44 -7.37 13.55
CA ASP A 315 13.86 -6.66 14.68
C ASP A 315 12.78 -5.71 14.18
N ILE A 316 11.58 -5.81 14.76
CA ILE A 316 10.46 -4.93 14.45
C ILE A 316 10.59 -3.68 15.32
N GLU A 317 11.12 -2.60 14.76
CA GLU A 317 11.22 -1.32 15.48
C GLU A 317 9.87 -0.64 15.62
N ASN A 318 9.01 -0.81 14.62
CA ASN A 318 7.64 -0.33 14.60
C ASN A 318 6.83 -1.15 13.60
N LEU A 319 5.60 -1.50 13.96
CA LEU A 319 4.59 -1.98 13.03
C LEU A 319 3.20 -1.47 13.46
N GLY A 320 2.74 -0.40 12.81
CA GLY A 320 1.47 0.27 13.08
C GLY A 320 0.41 0.03 12.02
N VAL A 321 -0.86 0.24 12.41
CA VAL A 321 -2.01 0.26 11.50
C VAL A 321 -2.45 1.72 11.32
N ASP A 322 -2.35 2.23 10.09
CA ASP A 322 -2.85 3.55 9.70
C ASP A 322 -4.29 3.41 9.19
N ARG A 323 -5.24 3.73 10.06
CA ARG A 323 -6.67 3.77 9.75
C ARG A 323 -7.11 5.20 9.49
N ARG A 324 -7.69 5.44 8.31
CA ARG A 324 -8.22 6.77 7.95
C ARG A 324 -9.65 6.67 7.48
N LEU A 325 -10.47 7.61 7.91
CA LEU A 325 -11.77 7.83 7.30
C LEU A 325 -11.63 8.98 6.29
N LEU A 326 -11.76 8.68 5.01
CA LEU A 326 -11.90 9.69 3.97
C LEU A 326 -13.40 9.91 3.72
N VAL A 327 -13.80 11.15 3.42
CA VAL A 327 -15.21 11.45 3.13
C VAL A 327 -15.35 12.15 1.79
N ASN A 328 -16.30 11.69 0.98
CA ASN A 328 -16.82 12.49 -0.11
C ASN A 328 -17.94 13.36 0.45
N ARG A 329 -17.68 14.65 0.66
CA ARG A 329 -18.65 15.58 1.22
C ARG A 329 -19.82 15.87 0.29
N ALA A 330 -19.63 15.77 -1.03
CA ALA A 330 -20.69 16.01 -2.01
C ALA A 330 -21.71 14.85 -2.02
N GLU A 331 -21.21 13.61 -2.01
CA GLU A 331 -22.04 12.39 -2.05
C GLU A 331 -22.38 11.85 -0.66
N LYS A 332 -21.83 12.46 0.39
CA LYS A 332 -21.91 12.03 1.80
C LYS A 332 -21.48 10.58 2.03
N ILE A 333 -20.43 10.14 1.31
CA ILE A 333 -19.90 8.78 1.40
C ILE A 333 -18.71 8.73 2.37
N LYS A 334 -18.73 7.76 3.28
CA LYS A 334 -17.62 7.40 4.17
C LYS A 334 -16.74 6.33 3.51
N MET A 335 -15.43 6.50 3.53
CA MET A 335 -14.46 5.61 2.91
C MET A 335 -13.36 5.26 3.91
N TYR A 336 -13.46 4.08 4.51
CA TYR A 336 -12.48 3.60 5.50
C TYR A 336 -11.26 3.00 4.80
N ARG A 337 -10.10 3.58 5.03
CA ARG A 337 -8.82 3.13 4.48
C ARG A 337 -7.96 2.53 5.57
N CYS A 338 -7.23 1.48 5.23
CA CYS A 338 -6.39 0.72 6.15
C CYS A 338 -5.06 0.39 5.48
N TRP A 339 -3.98 0.80 6.13
CA TRP A 339 -2.62 0.47 5.70
C TRP A 339 -1.79 -0.02 6.88
N LEU A 340 -0.80 -0.85 6.60
CA LEU A 340 0.25 -1.20 7.55
C LEU A 340 1.49 -0.40 7.25
N GLN A 341 2.15 0.07 8.31
CA GLN A 341 3.33 0.92 8.26
C GLN A 341 4.37 0.33 9.22
N GLY A 342 5.55 0.00 8.71
CA GLY A 342 6.56 -0.73 9.47
C GLY A 342 7.98 -0.24 9.25
N ARG A 343 8.83 -0.51 10.24
CA ARG A 343 10.27 -0.37 10.19
C ARG A 343 10.90 -1.63 10.76
N PHE A 344 11.75 -2.29 9.96
CA PHE A 344 12.35 -3.57 10.31
C PHE A 344 13.86 -3.49 10.18
N ARG A 345 14.60 -3.80 11.24
CA ARG A 345 16.06 -3.76 11.24
C ARG A 345 16.63 -5.16 11.08
N LYS A 346 17.59 -5.32 10.17
CA LYS A 346 18.31 -6.59 10.02
C LYS A 346 19.15 -6.86 11.28
N LYS A 347 19.02 -8.08 11.82
CA LYS A 347 19.80 -8.58 12.95
C LYS A 347 21.26 -8.82 12.60
#